data_AF-A0A093ZLZ0-F1
#
_entry.id   AF-A0A093ZLZ0-F1
#
_cell.length_a   1.000
_cell.length_b   1.000
_cell.length_c   1.000
_cell.angle_alpha   90.00
_cell.angle_beta   90.00
_cell.angle_gamma   90.00
#
_symmetry.space_group_name_H-M   'P 1'
#
loop_
_entity.id
_entity.type
_entity.pdbx_description
1 polymer ?
#
loop_
_entity_poly.entity_id
_entity_poly.type
_entity_poly.pdbx_seq_one_letter_code
_entity_poly.pdbx_strand_id
1 'polypeptide(L)'
;LGFLVGDSEDDTLAVLSAELDRIQKRQDEVSFNSVTIIEKDFGAGEIASMDVKDRHGFKAQAPRRKAMARARNYLLYATMKPEHSWVYWRDADIVESAPEILEDLIAHDKDVIVPNIWFHRYVEKDGKMVDVEGRFDYNSWVETDKARKLQATLAKDDILVEGYNEYYDTGRRYMTREGDYRDDKDVELPLDGIGGVNIVVKADVHKSGINFPCYAFENQAETEGFAKMAKRAKYEVVGLPNYVVWHIDTDEKPR
;
A
#
# COMPACT_ATOMS: atom_id res chain seq x y z
N LEU A 1 8.00 12.17 -10.59
CA LEU A 1 8.17 11.64 -9.23
C LEU A 1 7.65 12.64 -8.22
N GLY A 2 6.94 12.18 -7.20
CA GLY A 2 6.55 12.97 -6.04
C GLY A 2 6.94 12.20 -4.79
N PHE A 3 7.59 12.85 -3.85
CA PHE A 3 7.97 12.29 -2.57
C PHE A 3 7.34 13.12 -1.45
N LEU A 4 6.91 12.44 -0.39
CA LEU A 4 6.48 13.08 0.85
C LEU A 4 7.36 12.56 1.98
N VAL A 5 8.09 13.46 2.62
CA VAL A 5 8.79 13.21 3.88
C VAL A 5 7.89 13.72 4.99
N GLY A 6 7.41 12.79 5.82
CA GLY A 6 6.50 13.05 6.94
C GLY A 6 7.24 13.38 8.22
N ASP A 7 6.66 12.97 9.36
CA ASP A 7 7.19 13.08 10.73
C ASP A 7 8.53 12.31 10.93
N SER A 8 9.57 12.67 10.16
CA SER A 8 10.90 12.07 10.13
C SER A 8 11.82 12.79 11.11
N GLU A 9 12.58 12.03 11.89
CA GLU A 9 13.57 12.53 12.86
C GLU A 9 15.01 12.21 12.42
N ASP A 10 15.19 11.70 11.21
CA ASP A 10 16.46 11.23 10.66
C ASP A 10 16.87 11.99 9.39
N ASP A 11 17.97 11.57 8.77
CA ASP A 11 18.54 12.23 7.60
C ASP A 11 17.79 11.92 6.28
N THR A 12 16.57 11.37 6.32
CA THR A 12 15.81 10.95 5.13
C THR A 12 15.72 12.04 4.07
N LEU A 13 15.39 13.28 4.46
CA LEU A 13 15.26 14.40 3.52
C LEU A 13 16.60 14.73 2.84
N ALA A 14 17.69 14.72 3.62
CA ALA A 14 19.02 15.04 3.13
C ALA A 14 19.52 13.96 2.15
N VAL A 15 19.36 12.69 2.50
CA VAL A 15 19.74 11.55 1.65
C VAL A 15 18.91 11.54 0.36
N LEU A 16 17.58 11.69 0.46
CA LEU A 16 16.70 11.73 -0.70
C LEU A 16 17.07 12.87 -1.65
N SER A 17 17.34 14.06 -1.12
CA SER A 17 17.71 15.22 -1.91
C SER A 17 19.04 14.99 -2.64
N ALA A 18 20.04 14.44 -1.95
CA ALA A 18 21.35 14.14 -2.53
C ALA A 18 21.27 13.09 -3.65
N GLU A 19 20.50 12.01 -3.45
CA GLU A 19 20.33 10.96 -4.45
C GLU A 19 19.56 11.44 -5.69
N LEU A 20 18.52 12.26 -5.51
CA LEU A 20 17.80 12.86 -6.63
C LEU A 20 18.67 13.82 -7.42
N ASP A 21 19.48 14.62 -6.74
CA ASP A 21 20.47 15.50 -7.38
C ASP A 21 21.48 14.70 -8.20
N ARG A 22 21.97 13.58 -7.66
CA ARG A 22 22.89 12.67 -8.36
C ARG A 22 22.23 12.08 -9.60
N ILE A 23 21.01 11.56 -9.49
CA ILE A 23 20.29 10.91 -10.59
C ILE A 23 19.92 11.91 -11.69
N GLN A 24 19.43 13.10 -11.34
CA GLN A 24 19.01 14.12 -12.32
C GLN A 24 20.18 14.76 -13.05
N LYS A 25 21.40 14.71 -12.51
CA LYS A 25 22.63 15.24 -13.15
C LYS A 25 23.37 14.23 -14.03
N ARG A 26 22.91 12.97 -14.10
CA ARG A 26 23.52 11.96 -14.98
C ARG A 26 23.36 12.37 -16.45
N GLN A 27 24.45 12.26 -17.21
CA GLN A 27 24.49 12.66 -18.63
C GLN A 27 24.22 11.49 -19.58
N ASP A 28 24.34 10.27 -19.08
CA ASP A 28 24.27 9.00 -19.79
C ASP A 28 22.88 8.34 -19.74
N GLU A 29 21.97 8.89 -18.93
CA GLU A 29 20.60 8.39 -18.76
C GLU A 29 19.56 9.50 -18.97
N VAL A 30 18.33 9.10 -19.27
CA VAL A 30 17.20 10.03 -19.38
C VAL A 30 16.76 10.44 -17.99
N SER A 31 16.87 11.74 -17.68
CA SER A 31 16.39 12.32 -16.41
C SER A 31 14.87 12.19 -16.28
N PHE A 32 14.37 12.16 -15.04
CA PHE A 32 12.94 12.21 -14.79
C PHE A 32 12.38 13.57 -15.19
N ASN A 33 11.24 13.56 -15.92
CA ASN A 33 10.58 14.76 -16.43
C ASN A 33 10.28 15.82 -15.35
N SER A 34 9.86 15.39 -14.17
CA SER A 34 9.71 16.28 -13.02
C SER A 34 9.83 15.53 -11.70
N VAL A 35 10.43 16.18 -10.70
CA VAL A 35 10.59 15.67 -9.35
C VAL A 35 10.10 16.73 -8.36
N THR A 36 9.37 16.32 -7.34
CA THR A 36 8.91 17.19 -6.25
C THR A 36 9.10 16.46 -4.93
N ILE A 37 9.72 17.12 -3.97
CA ILE A 37 9.83 16.65 -2.59
C ILE A 37 8.96 17.57 -1.74
N ILE A 38 8.10 16.99 -0.93
CA ILE A 38 7.23 17.68 0.00
C ILE A 38 7.62 17.25 1.40
N GLU A 39 7.98 18.21 2.23
CA GLU A 39 8.20 17.99 3.65
C GLU A 39 6.95 18.46 4.39
N LYS A 40 6.28 17.54 5.10
CA LYS A 40 5.08 17.87 5.86
C LYS A 40 4.77 16.83 6.94
N ASP A 41 4.73 17.31 8.17
CA ASP A 41 4.30 16.52 9.31
C ASP A 41 2.77 16.39 9.39
N PHE A 42 2.32 15.22 9.86
CA PHE A 42 0.90 14.92 10.08
C PHE A 42 0.60 14.54 11.52
N GLY A 43 1.57 14.70 12.42
CA GLY A 43 1.48 14.41 13.84
C GLY A 43 1.36 12.93 14.12
N ALA A 44 1.91 12.05 13.28
CA ALA A 44 1.76 10.61 13.45
C ALA A 44 2.39 10.13 14.79
N GLY A 45 3.53 10.70 15.18
CA GLY A 45 4.19 10.45 16.47
C GLY A 45 3.40 10.98 17.68
N GLU A 46 2.70 12.11 17.52
CA GLU A 46 1.83 12.68 18.56
C GLU A 46 0.55 11.85 18.72
N ILE A 47 -0.06 11.40 17.63
CA ILE A 47 -1.23 10.51 17.62
C ILE A 47 -0.88 9.16 18.28
N ALA A 48 0.32 8.64 18.04
CA ALA A 48 0.81 7.41 18.68
C ALA A 48 1.16 7.60 20.17
N SER A 49 1.55 8.80 20.60
CA SER A 49 1.96 9.10 21.99
C SER A 49 0.83 9.63 22.89
N MET A 50 -0.26 10.15 22.33
CA MET A 50 -1.45 10.53 23.13
C MET A 50 -2.25 9.31 23.62
N ASP A 51 -2.06 8.12 23.02
CA ASP A 51 -2.80 6.88 23.34
C ASP A 51 -1.94 5.89 24.18
N VAL A 52 -1.02 6.43 24.99
CA VAL A 52 -0.01 5.67 25.77
C VAL A 52 -0.58 4.70 26.81
N LYS A 53 -1.90 4.69 27.05
CA LYS A 53 -2.53 3.67 27.92
C LYS A 53 -2.84 2.35 27.22
N ASP A 54 -2.80 2.26 25.89
CA ASP A 54 -3.23 1.05 25.18
C ASP A 54 -2.34 0.75 23.96
N ARG A 55 -1.02 0.61 24.19
CA ARG A 55 -0.02 0.21 23.17
C ARG A 55 -0.22 -1.20 22.57
N HIS A 56 -1.39 -1.82 22.74
CA HIS A 56 -1.66 -3.16 22.24
C HIS A 56 -2.61 -3.12 21.03
N GLY A 57 -1.99 -3.04 19.86
CA GLY A 57 -2.46 -3.69 18.64
C GLY A 57 -3.56 -2.99 17.86
N PHE A 58 -4.80 -2.97 18.35
CA PHE A 58 -5.95 -2.74 17.47
C PHE A 58 -6.43 -1.27 17.45
N LYS A 59 -6.58 -0.62 18.61
CA LYS A 59 -7.18 0.73 18.70
C LYS A 59 -6.33 1.83 18.06
N ALA A 60 -5.00 1.73 18.16
CA ALA A 60 -4.07 2.71 17.59
C ALA A 60 -3.95 2.65 16.05
N GLN A 61 -4.36 1.54 15.43
CA GLN A 61 -4.22 1.35 13.99
C GLN A 61 -5.18 2.23 13.17
N ALA A 62 -6.40 2.43 13.67
CA ALA A 62 -7.36 3.28 12.99
C ALA A 62 -6.88 4.75 12.88
N PRO A 63 -6.41 5.41 13.97
CA PRO A 63 -5.74 6.71 13.87
C PRO A 63 -4.52 6.72 12.93
N ARG A 64 -3.67 5.68 12.98
CA ARG A 64 -2.49 5.56 12.10
C ARG A 64 -2.87 5.52 10.62
N ARG A 65 -3.84 4.66 10.23
CA ARG A 65 -4.36 4.60 8.85
C ARG A 65 -4.93 5.93 8.41
N LYS A 66 -5.68 6.63 9.28
CA LYS A 66 -6.20 7.97 8.96
C LYS A 66 -5.08 8.99 8.74
N ALA A 67 -3.99 8.94 9.51
CA ALA A 67 -2.83 9.81 9.32
C ALA A 67 -2.12 9.52 8.00
N MET A 68 -1.89 8.25 7.69
CA MET A 68 -1.27 7.81 6.43
C MET A 68 -2.12 8.20 5.21
N ALA A 69 -3.45 8.09 5.32
CA ALA A 69 -4.39 8.55 4.31
C ALA A 69 -4.29 10.07 4.06
N ARG A 70 -4.10 10.88 5.12
CA ARG A 70 -3.86 12.34 4.95
C ARG A 70 -2.56 12.60 4.21
N ALA A 71 -1.48 11.88 4.54
CA ALA A 71 -0.21 12.01 3.85
C ALA A 71 -0.31 11.64 2.37
N ARG A 72 -0.87 10.45 2.05
CA ARG A 72 -1.10 10.03 0.66
C ARG A 72 -1.94 11.04 -0.12
N ASN A 73 -3.05 11.51 0.45
CA ASN A 73 -3.89 12.52 -0.20
C ASN A 73 -3.15 13.84 -0.42
N TYR A 74 -2.35 14.30 0.55
CA TYR A 74 -1.57 15.52 0.39
C TYR A 74 -0.57 15.40 -0.76
N LEU A 75 0.15 14.27 -0.83
CA LEU A 75 1.07 13.98 -1.92
C LEU A 75 0.34 13.94 -3.27
N LEU A 76 -0.79 13.24 -3.34
CA LEU A 76 -1.62 13.15 -4.54
C LEU A 76 -2.01 14.54 -5.04
N TYR A 77 -2.62 15.37 -4.19
CA TYR A 77 -3.14 16.67 -4.59
C TYR A 77 -2.06 17.70 -4.90
N ALA A 78 -0.89 17.57 -4.28
CA ALA A 78 0.23 18.47 -4.54
C ALA A 78 1.02 18.12 -5.81
N THR A 79 0.91 16.88 -6.32
CA THR A 79 1.76 16.41 -7.43
C THR A 79 1.00 15.95 -8.66
N MET A 80 -0.29 15.60 -8.55
CA MET A 80 -1.08 15.18 -9.70
C MET A 80 -1.35 16.34 -10.66
N LYS A 81 -1.16 16.10 -11.96
CA LYS A 81 -1.38 17.08 -13.03
C LYS A 81 -2.39 16.56 -14.06
N PRO A 82 -3.05 17.46 -14.83
CA PRO A 82 -4.03 17.05 -15.84
C PRO A 82 -3.50 16.03 -16.87
N GLU A 83 -2.23 16.15 -17.24
CA GLU A 83 -1.55 15.32 -18.24
C GLU A 83 -1.16 13.92 -17.76
N HIS A 84 -1.26 13.62 -16.45
CA HIS A 84 -0.95 12.27 -15.96
C HIS A 84 -2.03 11.28 -16.42
N SER A 85 -1.61 10.17 -17.03
CA SER A 85 -2.50 9.06 -17.43
C SER A 85 -2.58 7.97 -16.36
N TRP A 86 -1.51 7.80 -15.59
CA TRP A 86 -1.39 6.78 -14.54
C TRP A 86 -0.76 7.41 -13.28
N VAL A 87 -1.11 6.88 -12.12
CA VAL A 87 -0.50 7.17 -10.83
C VAL A 87 0.03 5.87 -10.27
N TYR A 88 1.33 5.85 -9.96
CA TYR A 88 2.00 4.71 -9.36
C TYR A 88 2.36 5.03 -7.91
N TRP A 89 1.69 4.36 -6.97
CA TRP A 89 2.00 4.40 -5.55
C TRP A 89 3.02 3.32 -5.23
N ARG A 90 4.12 3.73 -4.60
CA ARG A 90 5.21 2.83 -4.22
C ARG A 90 5.73 3.24 -2.85
N ASP A 91 5.72 2.31 -1.90
CA ASP A 91 6.37 2.52 -0.61
C ASP A 91 7.91 2.44 -0.75
N ALA A 92 8.63 3.09 0.17
CA ALA A 92 10.08 3.31 0.08
C ALA A 92 10.92 2.07 0.45
N ASP A 93 10.28 1.04 1.00
CA ASP A 93 10.83 -0.19 1.56
C ASP A 93 10.67 -1.40 0.62
N ILE A 94 10.33 -1.16 -0.65
CA ILE A 94 10.42 -2.16 -1.73
C ILE A 94 11.88 -2.35 -2.12
N VAL A 95 12.38 -3.58 -1.99
CA VAL A 95 13.76 -3.95 -2.31
C VAL A 95 13.91 -4.45 -3.75
N GLU A 96 12.91 -5.16 -4.29
CA GLU A 96 12.98 -5.75 -5.62
C GLU A 96 11.60 -5.82 -6.30
N SER A 97 11.59 -5.52 -7.59
CA SER A 97 10.44 -5.69 -8.47
C SER A 97 10.96 -5.93 -9.89
N ALA A 98 10.13 -6.49 -10.79
CA ALA A 98 10.51 -6.59 -12.19
C ALA A 98 10.82 -5.18 -12.78
N PRO A 99 11.84 -5.04 -13.64
CA PRO A 99 12.16 -3.78 -14.30
C PRO A 99 10.98 -3.22 -15.09
N GLU A 100 10.17 -4.10 -15.69
CA GLU A 100 9.02 -3.80 -16.54
C GLU A 100 7.69 -3.69 -15.76
N ILE A 101 7.74 -3.48 -14.44
CA ILE A 101 6.52 -3.49 -13.59
C ILE A 101 5.43 -2.54 -14.06
N LEU A 102 5.78 -1.36 -14.57
CA LEU A 102 4.77 -0.43 -15.06
C LEU A 102 4.15 -0.93 -16.35
N GLU A 103 4.95 -1.41 -17.30
CA GLU A 103 4.51 -1.99 -18.56
C GLU A 103 3.60 -3.20 -18.32
N ASP A 104 4.01 -4.11 -17.45
CA ASP A 104 3.26 -5.30 -17.09
C ASP A 104 1.91 -4.94 -16.47
N LEU A 105 1.87 -4.07 -15.45
CA LEU A 105 0.63 -3.70 -14.77
C LEU A 105 -0.30 -2.87 -15.66
N ILE A 106 0.25 -1.98 -16.50
CA ILE A 106 -0.54 -1.15 -17.43
C ILE A 106 -1.17 -2.01 -18.54
N ALA A 107 -0.51 -3.09 -18.96
CA ALA A 107 -1.00 -3.97 -20.03
C ALA A 107 -2.34 -4.65 -19.71
N HIS A 108 -2.68 -4.82 -18.42
CA HIS A 108 -3.98 -5.34 -17.98
C HIS A 108 -5.15 -4.37 -18.18
N ASP A 109 -4.88 -3.09 -18.44
CA ASP A 109 -5.87 -2.04 -18.68
C ASP A 109 -6.95 -1.91 -17.57
N LYS A 110 -6.58 -2.17 -16.31
CA LYS A 110 -7.48 -2.04 -15.15
C LYS A 110 -7.42 -0.65 -14.53
N ASP A 111 -8.53 -0.22 -13.93
CA ASP A 111 -8.62 1.09 -13.26
C ASP A 111 -7.70 1.18 -12.04
N VAL A 112 -7.66 0.11 -11.25
CA VAL A 112 -6.78 -0.06 -10.09
C VAL A 112 -6.21 -1.48 -10.13
N ILE A 113 -4.88 -1.60 -10.09
CA ILE A 113 -4.18 -2.87 -10.08
C ILE A 113 -3.05 -2.90 -9.05
N VAL A 114 -2.92 -4.02 -8.34
CA VAL A 114 -1.86 -4.26 -7.34
C VAL A 114 -1.16 -5.60 -7.58
N PRO A 115 0.17 -5.69 -7.47
CA PRO A 115 0.87 -6.95 -7.37
C PRO A 115 0.73 -7.55 -5.96
N ASN A 116 1.19 -8.79 -5.80
CA ASN A 116 1.34 -9.43 -4.50
C ASN A 116 2.65 -9.00 -3.82
N ILE A 117 2.68 -8.89 -2.49
CA ILE A 117 3.81 -8.34 -1.73
C ILE A 117 4.36 -9.36 -0.75
N TRP A 118 5.58 -9.83 -0.99
CA TRP A 118 6.29 -10.83 -0.21
C TRP A 118 7.64 -10.28 0.28
N PHE A 119 8.38 -11.06 1.06
CA PHE A 119 9.75 -10.71 1.48
C PHE A 119 10.64 -11.96 1.52
N HIS A 120 11.95 -11.76 1.46
CA HIS A 120 12.96 -12.80 1.66
C HIS A 120 13.51 -12.73 3.08
N ARG A 121 13.55 -13.88 3.77
CA ARG A 121 14.18 -14.03 5.09
C ARG A 121 15.27 -15.08 5.04
N TYR A 122 16.50 -14.67 5.28
CA TYR A 122 17.63 -15.59 5.34
C TYR A 122 17.81 -16.13 6.75
N VAL A 123 17.52 -17.41 6.96
CA VAL A 123 17.67 -18.10 8.26
C VAL A 123 18.78 -19.14 8.20
N GLU A 124 19.54 -19.29 9.28
CA GLU A 124 20.51 -20.39 9.40
C GLU A 124 19.78 -21.71 9.70
N LYS A 125 19.96 -22.70 8.82
CA LYS A 125 19.53 -24.09 9.02
C LYS A 125 20.69 -25.02 8.71
N ASP A 126 21.05 -25.87 9.67
CA ASP A 126 22.14 -26.84 9.56
C ASP A 126 23.48 -26.23 9.09
N GLY A 127 23.82 -25.02 9.61
CA GLY A 127 25.06 -24.31 9.27
C GLY A 127 25.07 -23.64 7.89
N LYS A 128 23.91 -23.53 7.22
CA LYS A 128 23.76 -22.85 5.93
C LYS A 128 22.68 -21.78 6.01
N MET A 129 22.92 -20.64 5.38
CA MET A 129 21.89 -19.64 5.16
C MET A 129 20.90 -20.13 4.11
N VAL A 130 19.63 -20.18 4.48
CA VAL A 130 18.52 -20.60 3.63
C VAL A 130 17.56 -19.44 3.48
N ASP A 131 17.19 -19.13 2.25
CA ASP A 131 16.17 -18.15 1.93
C ASP A 131 14.77 -18.73 2.18
N VAL A 132 13.96 -17.97 2.93
CA VAL A 132 12.57 -18.30 3.25
C VAL A 132 11.69 -17.15 2.78
N GLU A 133 10.81 -17.44 1.84
CA GLU A 133 9.83 -16.49 1.31
C GLU A 133 8.67 -16.30 2.31
N GLY A 134 8.46 -15.07 2.76
CA GLY A 134 7.38 -14.66 3.65
C GLY A 134 6.24 -13.92 2.94
N ARG A 135 5.11 -13.76 3.61
CA ARG A 135 3.96 -12.98 3.13
C ARG A 135 3.86 -11.68 3.91
N PHE A 136 3.73 -10.57 3.19
CA PHE A 136 3.79 -9.24 3.79
C PHE A 136 2.41 -8.57 3.85
N ASP A 137 1.82 -8.27 2.68
CA ASP A 137 0.66 -7.39 2.62
C ASP A 137 -0.68 -8.14 2.70
N TYR A 138 -1.30 -8.09 3.88
CA TYR A 138 -2.61 -8.68 4.15
C TYR A 138 -3.79 -7.72 3.89
N ASN A 139 -3.56 -6.54 3.32
CA ASN A 139 -4.60 -5.57 3.03
C ASN A 139 -5.25 -5.77 1.66
N SER A 140 -4.70 -6.66 0.83
CA SER A 140 -5.26 -7.05 -0.45
C SER A 140 -6.14 -8.30 -0.30
N TRP A 141 -7.45 -8.11 -0.34
CA TRP A 141 -8.41 -9.17 -0.02
C TRP A 141 -9.72 -9.12 -0.82
N VAL A 142 -10.38 -10.28 -0.88
CA VAL A 142 -11.74 -10.47 -1.40
C VAL A 142 -12.72 -10.56 -0.23
N GLU A 143 -13.81 -9.81 -0.32
CA GLU A 143 -14.81 -9.70 0.74
C GLU A 143 -15.64 -10.97 0.86
N THR A 144 -16.13 -11.27 2.07
CA THR A 144 -17.04 -12.38 2.32
C THR A 144 -18.33 -11.97 2.99
N ASP A 145 -19.35 -12.81 2.89
CA ASP A 145 -20.63 -12.59 3.57
C ASP A 145 -20.51 -12.58 5.09
N LYS A 146 -19.51 -13.28 5.63
CA LYS A 146 -19.19 -13.26 7.05
C LYS A 146 -18.70 -11.87 7.48
N ALA A 147 -17.73 -11.30 6.77
CA ALA A 147 -17.25 -9.95 7.00
C ALA A 147 -18.35 -8.89 6.80
N ARG A 148 -19.20 -9.02 5.78
CA ARG A 148 -20.35 -8.11 5.58
C ARG A 148 -21.33 -8.15 6.74
N LYS A 149 -21.64 -9.33 7.27
CA LYS A 149 -22.49 -9.48 8.46
C LYS A 149 -21.85 -8.85 9.69
N LEU A 150 -20.54 -9.03 9.88
CA LEU A 150 -19.79 -8.38 10.95
C LEU A 150 -19.86 -6.86 10.82
N GLN A 151 -19.55 -6.29 9.66
CA GLN A 151 -19.60 -4.84 9.40
C GLN A 151 -20.97 -4.25 9.74
N ALA A 152 -22.06 -4.96 9.41
CA ALA A 152 -23.41 -4.53 9.74
C ALA A 152 -23.70 -4.42 11.25
N THR A 153 -22.86 -5.02 12.11
CA THR A 153 -22.96 -4.92 13.58
C THR A 153 -22.09 -3.82 14.18
N LEU A 154 -21.15 -3.27 13.42
CA LEU A 154 -20.21 -2.26 13.91
C LEU A 154 -20.82 -0.86 13.86
N ALA A 155 -20.31 0.05 14.68
CA ALA A 155 -20.62 1.47 14.52
C ALA A 155 -20.04 1.97 13.19
N LYS A 156 -20.69 2.94 12.56
CA LYS A 156 -20.25 3.45 11.23
C LYS A 156 -18.83 4.03 11.24
N ASP A 157 -18.39 4.53 12.40
CA ASP A 157 -17.07 5.13 12.59
C ASP A 157 -15.98 4.13 12.99
N ASP A 158 -16.36 2.87 13.27
CA ASP A 158 -15.40 1.80 13.56
C ASP A 158 -14.63 1.45 12.29
N ILE A 159 -13.32 1.28 12.40
CA ILE A 159 -12.48 0.84 11.28
C ILE A 159 -12.00 -0.57 11.57
N LEU A 160 -12.31 -1.48 10.67
CA LEU A 160 -11.68 -2.78 10.60
C LEU A 160 -10.28 -2.61 10.01
N VAL A 161 -9.30 -3.15 10.72
CA VAL A 161 -7.93 -3.20 10.26
C VAL A 161 -7.51 -4.66 10.17
N GLU A 162 -7.03 -5.05 9.00
CA GLU A 162 -6.58 -6.42 8.78
C GLU A 162 -5.29 -6.74 9.53
N GLY A 163 -5.10 -8.03 9.82
CA GLY A 163 -3.97 -8.55 10.59
C GLY A 163 -4.22 -8.74 12.10
N TYR A 164 -5.43 -8.45 12.58
CA TYR A 164 -5.82 -8.60 13.99
C TYR A 164 -6.94 -9.64 14.17
N ASN A 165 -6.67 -10.87 13.72
CA ASN A 165 -7.61 -12.01 13.78
C ASN A 165 -8.07 -12.33 15.21
N GLU A 166 -7.32 -11.89 16.23
CA GLU A 166 -7.67 -12.00 17.64
C GLU A 166 -8.94 -11.21 18.00
N TYR A 167 -9.28 -10.19 17.21
CA TYR A 167 -10.43 -9.31 17.45
C TYR A 167 -11.59 -9.62 16.51
N TYR A 168 -11.31 -9.89 15.23
CA TYR A 168 -12.33 -10.14 14.22
C TYR A 168 -11.92 -11.25 13.26
N ASP A 169 -12.75 -12.28 13.17
CA ASP A 169 -12.67 -13.30 12.13
C ASP A 169 -13.56 -12.89 10.96
N THR A 170 -12.98 -12.15 10.02
CA THR A 170 -13.66 -11.64 8.83
C THR A 170 -13.93 -12.76 7.82
N GLY A 171 -13.18 -13.86 7.85
CA GLY A 171 -13.18 -14.91 6.84
C GLY A 171 -12.79 -14.40 5.45
N ARG A 172 -12.17 -13.23 5.35
CA ARG A 172 -11.69 -12.65 4.08
C ARG A 172 -10.65 -13.57 3.45
N ARG A 173 -10.62 -13.54 2.13
CA ARG A 173 -9.63 -14.22 1.29
C ARG A 173 -8.51 -13.25 1.00
N TYR A 174 -7.28 -13.59 1.39
CA TYR A 174 -6.13 -12.68 1.28
C TYR A 174 -5.28 -13.06 0.10
N MET A 175 -5.10 -12.16 -0.85
CA MET A 175 -4.34 -12.41 -2.09
C MET A 175 -2.91 -12.89 -1.78
N THR A 176 -2.31 -12.38 -0.71
CA THR A 176 -0.95 -12.79 -0.29
C THR A 176 -0.81 -14.28 0.01
N ARG A 177 -1.90 -14.97 0.34
CA ARG A 177 -1.91 -16.42 0.59
C ARG A 177 -2.32 -17.26 -0.61
N GLU A 178 -2.73 -16.65 -1.72
CA GLU A 178 -3.40 -17.34 -2.82
C GLU A 178 -2.59 -17.43 -4.11
N GLY A 179 -1.39 -16.83 -4.16
CA GLY A 179 -0.54 -16.86 -5.34
C GLY A 179 0.80 -17.57 -5.16
N ASP A 180 1.43 -17.85 -6.30
CA ASP A 180 2.82 -18.32 -6.44
C ASP A 180 3.48 -17.61 -7.62
N TYR A 181 4.63 -16.97 -7.42
CA TYR A 181 5.33 -16.25 -8.51
C TYR A 181 5.90 -17.16 -9.60
N ARG A 182 5.85 -18.46 -9.38
CA ARG A 182 6.25 -19.48 -10.35
C ARG A 182 5.14 -19.84 -11.33
N ASP A 183 3.91 -19.44 -11.02
CA ASP A 183 2.74 -19.64 -11.88
C ASP A 183 2.57 -18.48 -12.88
N ASP A 184 1.51 -18.53 -13.68
CA ASP A 184 1.17 -17.48 -14.64
C ASP A 184 0.97 -16.12 -13.94
N LYS A 185 1.85 -15.16 -14.24
CA LYS A 185 1.88 -13.83 -13.64
C LYS A 185 0.65 -12.98 -13.99
N ASP A 186 -0.03 -13.30 -15.09
CA ASP A 186 -1.13 -12.50 -15.64
C ASP A 186 -2.50 -12.94 -15.10
N VAL A 187 -2.54 -13.86 -14.12
CA VAL A 187 -3.79 -14.25 -13.44
C VAL A 187 -4.35 -13.05 -12.68
N GLU A 188 -5.57 -12.65 -13.02
CA GLU A 188 -6.29 -11.55 -12.36
C GLU A 188 -7.23 -12.04 -11.25
N LEU A 189 -7.22 -11.35 -10.11
CA LEU A 189 -8.13 -11.55 -9.00
C LEU A 189 -8.90 -10.26 -8.69
N PRO A 190 -10.24 -10.23 -8.83
CA PRO A 190 -11.03 -9.09 -8.37
C PRO A 190 -10.93 -8.93 -6.86
N LEU A 191 -10.54 -7.75 -6.38
CA LEU A 191 -10.37 -7.44 -4.96
C LEU A 191 -11.48 -6.52 -4.44
N ASP A 192 -11.65 -6.49 -3.11
CA ASP A 192 -12.56 -5.59 -2.38
C ASP A 192 -11.82 -4.64 -1.42
N GLY A 193 -10.58 -4.98 -1.06
CA GLY A 193 -9.60 -4.14 -0.38
C GLY A 193 -8.23 -4.33 -1.02
N ILE A 194 -7.39 -3.31 -0.97
CA ILE A 194 -6.00 -3.35 -1.44
C ILE A 194 -5.10 -2.75 -0.36
N GLY A 195 -3.83 -3.17 -0.34
CA GLY A 195 -2.80 -2.48 0.43
C GLY A 195 -2.11 -1.35 -0.32
N GLY A 196 -1.24 -0.64 0.41
CA GLY A 196 -0.60 0.61 -0.02
C GLY A 196 0.79 0.48 -0.63
N VAL A 197 1.39 -0.71 -0.60
CA VAL A 197 2.81 -0.92 -0.90
C VAL A 197 3.12 -0.64 -2.37
N ASN A 198 2.29 -1.15 -3.26
CA ASN A 198 2.48 -1.05 -4.70
C ASN A 198 1.12 -0.99 -5.39
N ILE A 199 0.77 0.13 -6.02
CA ILE A 199 -0.52 0.32 -6.69
C ILE A 199 -0.32 1.09 -7.98
N VAL A 200 -0.83 0.57 -9.09
CA VAL A 200 -0.99 1.32 -10.33
C VAL A 200 -2.47 1.67 -10.51
N VAL A 201 -2.73 2.96 -10.73
CA VAL A 201 -4.08 3.52 -10.82
C VAL A 201 -4.20 4.36 -12.08
N LYS A 202 -5.25 4.17 -12.89
CA LYS A 202 -5.58 5.13 -13.96
C LYS A 202 -5.84 6.48 -13.32
N ALA A 203 -5.14 7.52 -13.78
CA ALA A 203 -5.21 8.84 -13.15
C ALA A 203 -6.64 9.41 -13.08
N ASP A 204 -7.51 9.03 -14.03
CA ASP A 204 -8.91 9.44 -14.05
C ASP A 204 -9.71 8.95 -12.84
N VAL A 205 -9.33 7.83 -12.21
CA VAL A 205 -9.90 7.38 -10.93
C VAL A 205 -9.69 8.45 -9.87
N HIS A 206 -8.47 8.95 -9.71
CA HIS A 206 -8.17 10.03 -8.76
C HIS A 206 -8.76 11.39 -9.19
N LYS A 207 -8.74 11.73 -10.48
CA LYS A 207 -9.35 12.98 -11.00
C LYS A 207 -10.86 13.01 -10.79
N SER A 208 -11.53 11.86 -10.74
CA SER A 208 -12.96 11.76 -10.42
C SER A 208 -13.28 11.97 -8.93
N GLY A 209 -12.26 12.10 -8.08
CA GLY A 209 -12.40 12.37 -6.65
C GLY A 209 -12.19 11.14 -5.74
N ILE A 210 -11.90 9.97 -6.31
CA ILE A 210 -11.59 8.77 -5.52
C ILE A 210 -10.21 8.93 -4.90
N ASN A 211 -10.13 8.90 -3.58
CA ASN A 211 -8.91 9.16 -2.81
C ASN A 211 -8.80 8.19 -1.63
N PHE A 212 -7.80 8.39 -0.77
CA PHE A 212 -7.63 7.59 0.45
C PHE A 212 -8.47 8.20 1.58
N PRO A 213 -9.61 7.62 1.98
CA PRO A 213 -10.43 8.22 3.03
C PRO A 213 -9.66 8.28 4.36
N CYS A 214 -9.47 9.49 4.87
CA CYS A 214 -8.91 9.77 6.20
C CYS A 214 -9.98 9.71 7.32
N TYR A 215 -11.12 9.11 7.00
CA TYR A 215 -12.30 8.88 7.82
C TYR A 215 -12.81 7.45 7.57
N ALA A 216 -13.75 6.97 8.38
CA ALA A 216 -14.33 5.65 8.15
C ALA A 216 -15.23 5.67 6.90
N PHE A 217 -14.90 4.83 5.92
CA PHE A 217 -15.70 4.59 4.73
C PHE A 217 -16.03 3.10 4.65
N GLU A 218 -17.28 2.73 4.91
CA GLU A 218 -17.72 1.33 5.02
C GLU A 218 -16.85 0.50 5.98
N ASN A 219 -16.58 1.07 7.16
CA ASN A 219 -15.71 0.50 8.17
C ASN A 219 -14.27 0.23 7.71
N GLN A 220 -13.82 0.88 6.63
CA GLN A 220 -12.44 0.88 6.15
C GLN A 220 -11.88 2.30 6.18
N ALA A 221 -10.56 2.44 6.04
CA ALA A 221 -9.90 3.73 5.83
C ALA A 221 -8.71 3.53 4.88
N GLU A 222 -8.09 4.63 4.48
CA GLU A 222 -6.83 4.59 3.72
C GLU A 222 -6.95 3.77 2.42
N THR A 223 -6.14 2.75 2.17
CA THR A 223 -6.07 1.99 0.90
C THR A 223 -7.25 1.04 0.74
N GLU A 224 -7.68 0.37 1.80
CA GLU A 224 -8.88 -0.46 1.80
C GLU A 224 -10.14 0.39 1.57
N GLY A 225 -10.20 1.58 2.19
CA GLY A 225 -11.26 2.54 1.95
C GLY A 225 -11.25 3.10 0.53
N PHE A 226 -10.07 3.33 -0.05
CA PHE A 226 -9.90 3.73 -1.45
C PHE A 226 -10.47 2.65 -2.40
N ALA A 227 -10.13 1.37 -2.19
CA ALA A 227 -10.66 0.27 -3.00
C ALA A 227 -12.20 0.19 -2.92
N LYS A 228 -12.77 0.32 -1.72
CA LYS A 228 -14.23 0.38 -1.54
C LYS A 228 -14.84 1.55 -2.30
N MET A 229 -14.26 2.74 -2.17
CA MET A 229 -14.73 3.94 -2.85
C MET A 229 -14.68 3.78 -4.38
N ALA A 230 -13.58 3.23 -4.92
CA ALA A 230 -13.44 2.92 -6.33
C ALA A 230 -14.52 1.96 -6.83
N LYS A 231 -14.76 0.85 -6.11
CA LYS A 231 -15.83 -0.11 -6.46
C LYS A 231 -17.22 0.50 -6.40
N ARG A 232 -17.49 1.39 -5.44
CA ARG A 232 -18.78 2.13 -5.38
C ARG A 232 -18.97 3.04 -6.58
N ALA A 233 -17.89 3.64 -7.07
CA ALA A 233 -17.86 4.42 -8.30
C ALA A 233 -17.81 3.57 -9.59
N LYS A 234 -17.91 2.24 -9.48
CA LYS A 234 -17.92 1.27 -10.60
C LYS A 234 -16.59 1.07 -11.31
N TYR A 235 -15.48 1.46 -10.68
CA TYR A 235 -14.15 1.12 -11.16
C TYR A 235 -13.78 -0.33 -10.84
N GLU A 236 -12.95 -0.91 -11.70
CA GLU A 236 -12.34 -2.22 -11.47
C GLU A 236 -11.21 -2.11 -10.45
N VAL A 237 -11.18 -3.04 -9.49
CA VAL A 237 -10.09 -3.18 -8.53
C VAL A 237 -9.61 -4.62 -8.60
N VAL A 238 -8.39 -4.80 -9.11
CA VAL A 238 -7.81 -6.09 -9.44
C VAL A 238 -6.46 -6.26 -8.75
N GLY A 239 -6.12 -7.48 -8.38
CA GLY A 239 -4.77 -7.84 -7.98
C GLY A 239 -4.22 -8.98 -8.82
N LEU A 240 -2.90 -9.09 -8.85
CA LEU A 240 -2.17 -10.15 -9.52
C LEU A 240 -1.53 -11.08 -8.47
N PRO A 241 -2.20 -12.17 -8.04
CA PRO A 241 -1.68 -13.05 -6.99
C PRO A 241 -0.29 -13.61 -7.27
N ASN A 242 0.04 -13.87 -8.53
CA ASN A 242 1.30 -14.48 -8.95
C ASN A 242 2.36 -13.45 -9.36
N TYR A 243 2.02 -12.16 -9.43
CA TYR A 243 3.00 -11.13 -9.72
C TYR A 243 3.56 -10.60 -8.40
N VAL A 244 4.78 -11.01 -8.02
CA VAL A 244 5.35 -10.67 -6.70
C VAL A 244 6.31 -9.49 -6.77
N VAL A 245 6.14 -8.56 -5.83
CA VAL A 245 7.09 -7.49 -5.48
C VAL A 245 7.64 -7.78 -4.09
N TRP A 246 8.95 -7.61 -3.94
CA TRP A 246 9.66 -7.95 -2.71
C TRP A 246 9.89 -6.72 -1.85
N HIS A 247 9.39 -6.80 -0.63
CA HIS A 247 9.55 -5.82 0.44
C HIS A 247 10.72 -6.22 1.33
N ILE A 248 11.35 -5.25 2.01
CA ILE A 248 12.36 -5.54 3.04
C ILE A 248 11.75 -6.42 4.14
N ASP A 249 12.52 -7.39 4.65
CA ASP A 249 12.07 -8.13 5.83
C ASP A 249 11.97 -7.17 7.03
N THR A 250 10.84 -7.18 7.71
CA THR A 250 10.59 -6.36 8.91
C THR A 250 10.85 -7.13 10.20
N ASP A 251 11.39 -8.36 10.11
CA ASP A 251 11.51 -9.31 11.21
C ASP A 251 10.17 -9.61 11.91
N GLU A 252 9.04 -9.23 11.30
CA GLU A 252 7.73 -9.57 11.80
C GLU A 252 7.55 -11.09 11.76
N LYS A 253 7.02 -11.66 12.85
CA LYS A 253 6.73 -13.10 12.89
C LYS A 253 5.71 -13.42 11.80
N PRO A 254 5.92 -14.47 10.97
CA PRO A 254 4.91 -14.91 10.01
C PRO A 254 3.60 -15.20 10.76
N ARG A 255 2.49 -14.60 10.31
CA ARG A 255 1.17 -14.71 10.92
C ARG A 255 0.34 -15.85 10.33
#